data_AF-U2PAQ7-F1
#
_entry.id   AF-U2PAQ7-F1
#
_cell.length_a   1.000
_cell.length_b   1.000
_cell.length_c   1.000
_cell.angle_alpha   90.00
_cell.angle_beta   90.00
_cell.angle_gamma   90.00
#
_symmetry.space_group_name_H-M   'P 1'
#
loop_
_entity.id
_entity.type
_entity.pdbx_description
1 polymer ?
#
loop_
_entity_poly.entity_id
_entity_poly.type
_entity_poly.pdbx_seq_one_letter_code
_entity_poly.pdbx_strand_id
1 'polypeptide(L)'
;MASLTLGIMFTAQSNALANSGSLSTTAKVTLSGDGSTKPVNPGGPTDPDDSGNNGTGSKGKLTLDYVPNLTFKQQRVTKGQIVTTATNRGAYVQISDRRFTGAGWQLQVKPSPLVGEKDFSEISAAALQLGSASFAKASTTNVSASPTVTDSATSLIPIGSYSLVASANKGTGLGTWLLQVNRSTIAPTKLLVNNADVKQQQTYQGALTWLLTDTPQ
;
A
#
# COMPACT_ATOMS: atom_id res chain seq x y z
N MET A 1 16.40 3.92 -98.69
CA MET A 1 17.07 3.05 -97.69
C MET A 1 16.69 3.56 -96.32
N ALA A 2 16.08 2.70 -95.53
CA ALA A 2 15.27 3.04 -94.36
C ALA A 2 16.11 3.58 -93.20
N SER A 3 15.62 4.65 -92.57
CA SER A 3 16.06 5.15 -91.27
C SER A 3 15.18 4.49 -90.21
N LEU A 4 15.77 3.78 -89.25
CA LEU A 4 15.05 3.20 -88.12
C LEU A 4 15.56 3.85 -86.83
N THR A 5 14.72 4.72 -86.27
CA THR A 5 14.99 5.46 -85.04
C THR A 5 14.65 4.59 -83.83
N LEU A 6 15.59 4.48 -82.90
CA LEU A 6 15.52 3.70 -81.67
C LEU A 6 14.64 4.43 -80.63
N GLY A 7 13.47 3.88 -80.31
CA GLY A 7 12.57 4.40 -79.28
C GLY A 7 12.86 3.78 -77.91
N ILE A 8 13.33 4.60 -76.96
CA ILE A 8 13.57 4.21 -75.57
C ILE A 8 12.24 4.33 -74.81
N MET A 9 11.70 3.21 -74.31
CA MET A 9 10.56 3.25 -73.39
C MET A 9 11.04 3.59 -71.97
N PHE A 10 10.66 4.76 -71.47
CA PHE A 10 10.72 5.07 -70.04
C PHE A 10 9.45 4.52 -69.37
N THR A 11 9.61 3.54 -68.48
CA THR A 11 8.56 3.15 -67.53
C THR A 11 8.60 4.10 -66.35
N ALA A 12 7.58 4.95 -66.21
CA ALA A 12 7.40 5.75 -65.00
C ALA A 12 6.92 4.83 -63.87
N GLN A 13 7.76 4.57 -62.86
CA GLN A 13 7.31 4.00 -61.59
C GLN A 13 6.52 5.08 -60.83
N SER A 14 5.22 4.86 -60.63
CA SER A 14 4.41 5.67 -59.74
C SER A 14 4.71 5.28 -58.28
N ASN A 15 5.53 6.06 -57.61
CA ASN A 15 5.67 5.95 -56.16
C ASN A 15 4.41 6.56 -55.51
N ALA A 16 3.47 5.71 -55.09
CA ALA A 16 2.38 6.13 -54.23
C ALA A 16 2.95 6.48 -52.85
N LEU A 17 2.98 7.76 -52.50
CA LEU A 17 3.29 8.20 -51.15
C LEU A 17 2.10 7.84 -50.25
N ALA A 18 2.30 6.94 -49.29
CA ALA A 18 1.32 6.69 -48.25
C ALA A 18 1.08 8.01 -47.49
N ASN A 19 -0.18 8.47 -47.46
CA ASN A 19 -0.54 9.68 -46.72
C ASN A 19 -0.39 9.39 -45.22
N SER A 20 0.74 9.79 -44.64
CA SER A 20 1.02 9.65 -43.20
C SER A 20 0.24 10.73 -42.43
N GLY A 21 -1.07 10.53 -42.30
CA GLY A 21 -1.96 11.36 -41.50
C GLY A 21 -2.63 10.55 -40.40
N SER A 22 -2.80 11.15 -39.22
CA SER A 22 -3.65 10.56 -38.18
C SER A 22 -5.12 10.91 -38.48
N LEU A 23 -5.99 9.89 -38.48
CA LEU A 23 -7.44 10.06 -38.60
C LEU A 23 -8.07 9.75 -37.23
N SER A 24 -9.04 10.56 -36.80
CA SER A 24 -9.77 10.36 -35.56
C SER A 24 -11.24 10.04 -35.84
N THR A 25 -11.81 9.08 -35.11
CA THR A 25 -13.25 8.80 -35.06
C THR A 25 -13.75 9.02 -33.63
N THR A 26 -15.08 9.00 -33.40
CA THR A 26 -15.67 9.20 -32.07
C THR A 26 -16.54 8.01 -31.68
N ALA A 27 -16.33 7.47 -30.48
CA ALA A 27 -17.20 6.50 -29.83
C ALA A 27 -17.80 7.11 -28.54
N LYS A 28 -19.02 6.74 -28.17
CA LYS A 28 -19.73 7.27 -26.99
C LYS A 28 -20.31 6.16 -26.12
N VAL A 29 -20.22 6.33 -24.80
CA VAL A 29 -20.82 5.44 -23.78
C VAL A 29 -21.27 6.29 -22.58
N THR A 30 -22.34 5.87 -21.91
CA THR A 30 -22.75 6.42 -20.60
C THR A 30 -22.36 5.42 -19.52
N LEU A 31 -21.72 5.88 -18.44
CA LEU A 31 -21.17 5.04 -17.39
C LEU A 31 -21.75 5.42 -16.03
N SER A 32 -21.90 4.42 -15.16
CA SER A 32 -22.29 4.58 -13.76
C SER A 32 -21.45 3.66 -12.88
N GLY A 33 -20.96 4.17 -11.75
CA GLY A 33 -20.32 3.33 -10.74
C GLY A 33 -21.34 2.58 -9.88
N ASP A 34 -20.88 1.58 -9.13
CA ASP A 34 -21.75 0.73 -8.30
C ASP A 34 -22.29 1.42 -7.03
N GLY A 35 -21.63 2.50 -6.59
CA GLY A 35 -21.99 3.25 -5.39
C GLY A 35 -21.94 2.42 -4.10
N SER A 36 -21.24 1.28 -4.11
CA SER A 36 -21.32 0.30 -3.04
C SER A 36 -20.74 0.83 -1.73
N THR A 37 -21.52 0.66 -0.65
CA THR A 37 -21.12 0.98 0.73
C THR A 37 -20.99 -0.27 1.61
N LYS A 38 -21.21 -1.45 1.01
CA LYS A 38 -21.03 -2.74 1.69
C LYS A 38 -19.56 -2.93 2.05
N PRO A 39 -19.25 -3.64 3.16
CA PRO A 39 -17.88 -4.01 3.47
C PRO A 39 -17.24 -4.76 2.31
N VAL A 40 -15.98 -4.47 2.02
CA VAL A 40 -15.19 -5.29 1.09
C VAL A 40 -14.49 -6.37 1.90
N ASN A 41 -14.68 -7.62 1.49
CA ASN A 41 -13.99 -8.73 2.12
C ASN A 41 -12.49 -8.68 1.74
N PRO A 42 -11.56 -8.69 2.70
CA PRO A 42 -10.14 -8.62 2.39
C PRO A 42 -9.56 -9.90 1.77
N GLY A 43 -10.29 -11.01 1.77
CA GLY A 43 -9.73 -12.33 1.51
C GLY A 43 -8.82 -12.68 2.69
N GLY A 44 -9.37 -13.44 3.64
CA GLY A 44 -8.80 -13.60 5.00
C GLY A 44 -7.30 -13.90 5.09
N PRO A 45 -6.69 -13.74 6.28
CA PRO A 45 -5.26 -13.85 6.48
C PRO A 45 -4.75 -15.20 6.00
N THR A 46 -3.83 -15.17 5.05
CA THR A 46 -2.96 -16.32 4.75
C THR A 46 -1.78 -16.39 5.71
N ASP A 47 -1.66 -15.41 6.62
CA ASP A 47 -0.59 -15.30 7.59
C ASP A 47 -0.98 -16.01 8.91
N PRO A 48 -0.26 -17.08 9.32
CA PRO A 48 -0.55 -17.77 10.57
C PRO A 48 -0.46 -16.87 11.81
N ASP A 49 0.42 -15.86 11.78
CA ASP A 49 0.64 -14.91 12.89
C ASP A 49 -0.49 -13.88 13.01
N ASP A 50 -1.48 -13.92 12.12
CA ASP A 50 -2.68 -13.08 12.11
C ASP A 50 -3.96 -13.92 11.97
N SER A 51 -3.92 -15.19 12.41
CA SER A 51 -5.07 -16.08 12.35
C SER A 51 -6.27 -15.53 13.14
N GLY A 52 -7.47 -15.69 12.59
CA GLY A 52 -8.72 -15.22 13.21
C GLY A 52 -9.07 -13.75 12.95
N ASN A 53 -8.21 -12.98 12.28
CA ASN A 53 -8.53 -11.62 11.85
C ASN A 53 -9.44 -11.63 10.61
N ASN A 54 -10.69 -11.21 10.78
CA ASN A 54 -11.70 -11.22 9.71
C ASN A 54 -11.83 -9.87 8.98
N GLY A 55 -10.90 -8.94 9.21
CA GLY A 55 -11.02 -7.55 8.80
C GLY A 55 -11.88 -6.72 9.76
N THR A 56 -12.11 -5.46 9.39
CA THR A 56 -12.69 -4.45 10.29
C THR A 56 -14.22 -4.36 10.21
N GLY A 57 -14.81 -4.90 9.14
CA GLY A 57 -16.25 -4.75 8.85
C GLY A 57 -16.67 -3.31 8.51
N SER A 58 -15.73 -2.43 8.20
CA SER A 58 -16.00 -1.01 7.87
C SER A 58 -16.97 -0.86 6.69
N LYS A 59 -17.84 0.15 6.79
CA LYS A 59 -18.86 0.49 5.78
C LYS A 59 -18.67 1.92 5.30
N GLY A 60 -19.21 2.21 4.11
CA GLY A 60 -19.11 3.54 3.49
C GLY A 60 -18.30 3.50 2.19
N LYS A 61 -18.05 4.67 1.60
CA LYS A 61 -17.40 4.79 0.28
C LYS A 61 -15.87 4.86 0.36
N LEU A 62 -15.31 5.18 1.52
CA LEU A 62 -13.89 5.07 1.82
C LEU A 62 -13.77 4.22 3.08
N THR A 63 -13.09 3.09 3.00
CA THR A 63 -13.01 2.14 4.13
C THR A 63 -11.62 1.58 4.32
N LEU A 64 -11.29 1.34 5.59
CA LEU A 64 -10.15 0.56 6.02
C LEU A 64 -10.67 -0.86 6.25
N ASP A 65 -10.52 -1.76 5.29
CA ASP A 65 -11.21 -3.06 5.30
C ASP A 65 -10.48 -4.10 6.18
N TYR A 66 -9.15 -3.98 6.29
CA TYR A 66 -8.30 -4.90 7.03
C TYR A 66 -7.07 -4.19 7.57
N VAL A 67 -6.67 -4.52 8.80
CA VAL A 67 -5.41 -4.12 9.43
C VAL A 67 -4.78 -5.34 10.09
N PRO A 68 -3.45 -5.54 10.02
CA PRO A 68 -2.85 -6.77 10.49
C PRO A 68 -2.57 -6.73 11.99
N ASN A 69 -2.72 -7.87 12.66
CA ASN A 69 -2.04 -8.08 13.93
C ASN A 69 -0.56 -8.41 13.65
N LEU A 70 0.35 -7.83 14.44
CA LEU A 70 1.78 -8.04 14.28
C LEU A 70 2.35 -8.78 15.49
N THR A 71 3.04 -9.88 15.23
CA THR A 71 3.78 -10.63 16.25
C THR A 71 5.27 -10.31 16.11
N PHE A 72 5.93 -10.00 17.23
CA PHE A 72 7.34 -9.62 17.23
C PHE A 72 8.21 -10.62 17.99
N LYS A 73 9.44 -10.82 17.49
CA LYS A 73 10.46 -11.62 18.16
C LYS A 73 11.71 -10.80 18.40
N GLN A 74 12.21 -10.83 19.64
CA GLN A 74 13.49 -10.23 20.00
C GLN A 74 14.63 -10.87 19.20
N GLN A 75 15.44 -10.02 18.56
CA GLN A 75 16.59 -10.45 17.77
C GLN A 75 17.89 -10.25 18.54
N ARG A 76 18.07 -9.08 19.14
CA ARG A 76 19.29 -8.71 19.86
C ARG A 76 19.07 -7.53 20.79
N VAL A 77 20.04 -7.28 21.66
CA VAL A 77 20.20 -6.03 22.40
C VAL A 77 21.45 -5.32 21.87
N THR A 78 21.35 -4.04 21.55
CA THR A 78 22.48 -3.23 21.06
C THR A 78 22.44 -1.84 21.66
N LYS A 79 23.54 -1.41 22.30
CA LYS A 79 23.68 -0.07 22.92
C LYS A 79 22.49 0.35 23.79
N GLY A 80 21.98 -0.55 24.64
CA GLY A 80 20.83 -0.26 25.52
C GLY A 80 19.46 -0.29 24.83
N GLN A 81 19.38 -0.67 23.55
CA GLN A 81 18.13 -0.86 22.82
C GLN A 81 17.89 -2.35 22.54
N ILE A 82 16.69 -2.83 22.86
CA ILE A 82 16.19 -4.12 22.41
C ILE A 82 15.63 -3.95 21.00
N VAL A 83 16.12 -4.76 20.07
CA VAL A 83 15.65 -4.80 18.69
C VAL A 83 14.81 -6.05 18.50
N THR A 84 13.53 -5.86 18.19
CA THR A 84 12.61 -6.94 17.81
C THR A 84 12.18 -6.77 16.36
N THR A 85 11.80 -7.87 15.70
CA THR A 85 11.32 -7.88 14.31
C THR A 85 10.00 -8.61 14.21
N ALA A 86 9.09 -8.12 13.37
CA ALA A 86 7.83 -8.79 13.08
C ALA A 86 8.06 -10.13 12.38
N THR A 87 7.31 -11.17 12.76
CA THR A 87 7.42 -12.53 12.22
C THR A 87 6.46 -12.81 11.06
N ASN A 88 5.43 -11.97 10.93
CA ASN A 88 4.42 -12.00 9.87
C ASN A 88 5.06 -12.10 8.47
N ARG A 89 4.56 -13.00 7.64
CA ARG A 89 5.05 -13.21 6.26
C ARG A 89 4.14 -12.58 5.20
N GLY A 90 2.95 -12.18 5.59
CA GLY A 90 1.89 -11.74 4.68
C GLY A 90 1.14 -10.51 5.16
N ALA A 91 1.62 -9.79 6.17
CA ALA A 91 0.92 -8.64 6.72
C ALA A 91 0.61 -7.58 5.65
N TYR A 92 -0.63 -7.11 5.64
CA TYR A 92 -1.08 -6.02 4.80
C TYR A 92 -2.17 -5.21 5.49
N VAL A 93 -2.35 -3.97 5.04
CA VAL A 93 -3.53 -3.15 5.32
C VAL A 93 -4.33 -3.04 4.02
N GLN A 94 -5.65 -3.20 4.08
CA GLN A 94 -6.52 -3.03 2.92
C GLN A 94 -7.33 -1.75 3.01
N ILE A 95 -7.25 -0.91 1.98
CA ILE A 95 -8.04 0.31 1.82
C ILE A 95 -8.88 0.20 0.55
N SER A 96 -10.14 0.60 0.63
CA SER A 96 -11.03 0.70 -0.53
C SER A 96 -11.58 2.11 -0.67
N ASP A 97 -11.27 2.76 -1.79
CA ASP A 97 -11.88 4.03 -2.19
C ASP A 97 -12.85 3.83 -3.37
N ARG A 98 -14.13 3.85 -3.05
CA ARG A 98 -15.26 3.73 -3.97
C ARG A 98 -15.95 5.09 -4.18
N ARG A 99 -15.29 6.19 -3.81
CA ARG A 99 -15.76 7.54 -4.12
C ARG A 99 -15.42 7.86 -5.57
N PHE A 100 -16.41 8.25 -6.36
CA PHE A 100 -16.20 8.58 -7.78
C PHE A 100 -15.29 9.81 -8.00
N THR A 101 -15.05 10.59 -6.94
CA THR A 101 -14.34 11.87 -7.02
C THR A 101 -12.83 11.72 -7.11
N GLY A 102 -12.25 10.58 -6.68
CA GLY A 102 -10.81 10.41 -6.59
C GLY A 102 -10.14 11.50 -5.75
N ALA A 103 -10.80 11.94 -4.67
CA ALA A 103 -10.33 13.06 -3.86
C ALA A 103 -8.98 12.79 -3.16
N GLY A 104 -8.60 11.52 -3.00
CA GLY A 104 -7.43 11.12 -2.23
C GLY A 104 -7.76 10.78 -0.78
N TRP A 105 -6.80 10.22 -0.07
CA TRP A 105 -6.93 9.79 1.33
C TRP A 105 -5.56 9.69 2.00
N GLN A 106 -5.54 9.69 3.33
CA GLN A 106 -4.33 9.50 4.14
C GLN A 106 -4.53 8.38 5.16
N LEU A 107 -3.51 7.55 5.33
CA LEU A 107 -3.45 6.49 6.33
C LEU A 107 -2.37 6.82 7.37
N GLN A 108 -2.76 6.82 8.63
CA GLN A 108 -1.88 7.04 9.77
C GLN A 108 -1.92 5.83 10.71
N VAL A 109 -0.84 5.62 11.45
CA VAL A 109 -0.77 4.62 12.52
C VAL A 109 -0.24 5.25 13.80
N LYS A 110 -0.77 4.78 14.92
CA LYS A 110 -0.39 5.15 16.28
C LYS A 110 -0.20 3.90 17.14
N PRO A 111 1.04 3.51 17.47
CA PRO A 111 1.30 2.45 18.43
C PRO A 111 1.00 2.92 19.86
N SER A 112 0.37 2.07 20.68
CA SER A 112 0.17 2.31 22.11
C SER A 112 1.41 1.96 22.92
N PRO A 113 1.50 2.39 24.19
CA PRO A 113 2.46 1.81 25.13
C PRO A 113 2.31 0.29 25.21
N LEU A 114 3.41 -0.37 25.55
CA LEU A 114 3.46 -1.80 25.77
C LEU A 114 3.14 -2.09 27.23
N VAL A 115 2.33 -3.11 27.51
CA VAL A 115 1.94 -3.51 28.87
C VAL A 115 2.36 -4.96 29.12
N GLY A 116 3.09 -5.20 30.20
CA GLY A 116 3.52 -6.54 30.63
C GLY A 116 2.33 -7.38 31.11
N GLU A 117 2.24 -8.63 30.65
CA GLU A 117 1.13 -9.52 31.02
C GLU A 117 1.14 -9.97 32.50
N LYS A 118 2.32 -10.01 33.13
CA LYS A 118 2.46 -10.53 34.51
C LYS A 118 2.40 -9.45 35.57
N ASP A 119 3.03 -8.30 35.31
CA ASP A 119 3.18 -7.22 36.29
C ASP A 119 2.46 -5.91 35.91
N PHE A 120 1.82 -5.86 34.74
CA PHE A 120 1.14 -4.69 34.19
C PHE A 120 2.03 -3.44 34.06
N SER A 121 3.35 -3.63 34.04
CA SER A 121 4.29 -2.54 33.82
C SER A 121 4.14 -1.99 32.41
N GLU A 122 4.14 -0.66 32.30
CA GLU A 122 4.04 0.04 31.02
C GLU A 122 5.43 0.44 30.49
N ILE A 123 5.65 0.25 29.19
CA ILE A 123 6.80 0.76 28.46
C ILE A 123 6.31 1.71 27.36
N SER A 124 6.55 3.01 27.56
CA SER A 124 6.20 4.05 26.60
C SER A 124 7.40 4.53 25.77
N ALA A 125 8.64 4.31 26.23
CA ALA A 125 9.87 4.63 25.48
C ALA A 125 10.22 3.51 24.48
N ALA A 126 9.40 3.42 23.44
CA ALA A 126 9.60 2.54 22.31
C ALA A 126 9.28 3.26 20.98
N ALA A 127 9.62 2.63 19.87
CA ALA A 127 9.23 3.10 18.55
C ALA A 127 8.95 1.94 17.61
N LEU A 128 7.94 2.09 16.77
CA LEU A 128 7.67 1.20 15.64
C LEU A 128 8.41 1.74 14.41
N GLN A 129 8.92 0.85 13.58
CA GLN A 129 9.51 1.17 12.27
C GLN A 129 8.86 0.21 11.27
N LEU A 130 7.96 0.71 10.42
CA LEU A 130 7.40 -0.09 9.33
C LEU A 130 8.53 -0.31 8.33
N GLY A 131 8.95 -1.55 8.14
CA GLY A 131 10.12 -1.86 7.32
C GLY A 131 9.88 -1.60 5.83
N SER A 132 10.13 -2.60 5.01
CA SER A 132 9.67 -2.60 3.62
C SER A 132 8.14 -2.51 3.56
N ALA A 133 7.65 -1.54 2.81
CA ALA A 133 6.24 -1.37 2.53
C ALA A 133 6.01 -0.98 1.07
N SER A 134 4.95 -1.50 0.46
CA SER A 134 4.60 -1.22 -0.93
C SER A 134 3.13 -1.49 -1.22
N PHE A 135 2.58 -0.78 -2.20
CA PHE A 135 1.21 -1.01 -2.65
C PHE A 135 1.12 -2.12 -3.70
N ALA A 136 0.10 -2.95 -3.56
CA ALA A 136 -0.38 -3.86 -4.59
C ALA A 136 -1.87 -3.60 -4.86
N LYS A 137 -2.30 -3.86 -6.10
CA LYS A 137 -3.72 -3.83 -6.45
C LYS A 137 -4.39 -5.10 -5.95
N ALA A 138 -5.58 -5.01 -5.36
CA ALA A 138 -6.37 -6.19 -5.00
C ALA A 138 -6.98 -6.89 -6.23
N SER A 139 -7.17 -6.15 -7.34
CA SER A 139 -7.60 -6.69 -8.62
C SER A 139 -6.68 -6.22 -9.75
N THR A 140 -6.35 -7.13 -10.67
CA THR A 140 -5.57 -6.83 -11.88
C THR A 140 -6.31 -5.87 -12.84
N THR A 141 -7.63 -5.77 -12.71
CA THR A 141 -8.46 -4.87 -13.53
C THR A 141 -8.50 -3.43 -13.00
N ASN A 142 -7.91 -3.15 -11.82
CA ASN A 142 -7.87 -1.79 -11.31
C ASN A 142 -6.91 -0.92 -12.16
N VAL A 143 -7.47 0.07 -12.85
CA VAL A 143 -6.75 1.01 -13.72
C VAL A 143 -6.33 2.30 -13.01
N SER A 144 -6.73 2.51 -11.76
CA SER A 144 -6.29 3.69 -10.99
C SER A 144 -4.78 3.67 -10.77
N ALA A 145 -4.18 4.86 -10.76
CA ALA A 145 -2.81 5.05 -10.31
C ALA A 145 -2.65 4.67 -8.82
N SER A 146 -1.46 4.19 -8.47
CA SER A 146 -1.14 3.69 -7.13
C SER A 146 -1.10 4.81 -6.10
N PRO A 147 -1.58 4.56 -4.86
CA PRO A 147 -1.17 5.33 -3.69
C PRO A 147 0.34 5.22 -3.46
N THR A 148 0.83 6.04 -2.55
CA THR A 148 2.24 6.14 -2.17
C THR A 148 2.44 5.78 -0.70
N VAL A 149 3.54 5.09 -0.42
CA VAL A 149 4.03 4.91 0.95
C VAL A 149 4.78 6.19 1.31
N THR A 150 4.42 6.82 2.42
CA THR A 150 5.06 8.04 2.90
C THR A 150 6.12 7.76 3.96
N ASP A 151 5.99 6.63 4.66
CA ASP A 151 6.97 6.21 5.64
C ASP A 151 8.23 5.67 4.97
N SER A 152 9.40 6.11 5.43
CA SER A 152 10.65 5.48 5.01
C SER A 152 10.90 4.23 5.84
N ALA A 153 11.57 3.22 5.28
CA ALA A 153 11.95 2.04 6.04
C ALA A 153 12.88 2.33 7.24
N THR A 154 13.33 3.58 7.45
CA THR A 154 14.16 4.06 8.56
C THR A 154 13.44 4.99 9.52
N SER A 155 12.21 5.39 9.20
CA SER A 155 11.42 6.30 10.03
C SER A 155 11.01 5.63 11.34
N LEU A 156 11.00 6.42 12.42
CA LEU A 156 10.52 5.99 13.72
C LEU A 156 9.13 6.57 13.97
N ILE A 157 8.19 5.69 14.28
CA ILE A 157 6.83 5.99 14.70
C ILE A 157 6.83 5.89 16.24
N PRO A 158 6.84 7.02 16.96
CA PRO A 158 6.89 7.01 18.41
C PRO A 158 5.59 6.48 19.01
N ILE A 159 5.69 5.87 20.18
CA ILE A 159 4.51 5.49 20.97
C ILE A 159 3.61 6.72 21.23
N GLY A 160 2.30 6.52 21.12
CA GLY A 160 1.28 7.48 21.53
C GLY A 160 0.92 8.54 20.49
N SER A 161 1.66 8.65 19.38
CA SER A 161 1.43 9.67 18.34
C SER A 161 1.08 9.06 16.98
N TYR A 162 0.19 9.71 16.23
CA TYR A 162 -0.10 9.33 14.85
C TYR A 162 1.05 9.75 13.94
N SER A 163 1.47 8.83 13.06
CA SER A 163 2.41 9.10 11.98
C SER A 163 1.79 8.74 10.64
N LEU A 164 2.01 9.57 9.62
CA LEU A 164 1.54 9.32 8.26
C LEU A 164 2.38 8.24 7.58
N VAL A 165 1.73 7.16 7.13
CA VAL A 165 2.42 5.99 6.58
C VAL A 165 2.09 5.71 5.13
N ALA A 166 0.94 6.16 4.66
CA ALA A 166 0.60 6.15 3.24
C ALA A 166 -0.40 7.25 2.89
N SER A 167 -0.40 7.62 1.62
CA SER A 167 -1.37 8.56 1.07
C SER A 167 -1.70 8.27 -0.38
N ALA A 168 -2.93 8.61 -0.78
CA ALA A 168 -3.34 8.73 -2.16
C ALA A 168 -3.58 10.21 -2.46
N ASN A 169 -2.85 10.74 -3.44
CA ASN A 169 -3.11 12.06 -4.00
C ASN A 169 -4.40 12.05 -4.83
N LYS A 170 -4.93 13.23 -5.13
CA LYS A 170 -6.06 13.39 -6.04
C LYS A 170 -5.82 12.65 -7.36
N GLY A 171 -6.80 11.86 -7.79
CA GLY A 171 -6.74 11.04 -9.00
C GLY A 171 -6.00 9.70 -8.85
N THR A 172 -5.52 9.36 -7.65
CA THR A 172 -4.87 8.08 -7.34
C THR A 172 -5.66 7.32 -6.26
N GLY A 173 -5.33 6.05 -6.06
CA GLY A 173 -5.85 5.28 -4.93
C GLY A 173 -7.34 4.94 -4.99
N LEU A 174 -7.98 5.07 -6.15
CA LEU A 174 -9.33 4.57 -6.39
C LEU A 174 -9.35 3.04 -6.49
N GLY A 175 -10.45 2.44 -6.06
CA GLY A 175 -10.60 0.99 -5.93
C GLY A 175 -9.96 0.44 -4.66
N THR A 176 -9.70 -0.87 -4.65
CA THR A 176 -9.14 -1.58 -3.49
C THR A 176 -7.63 -1.78 -3.65
N TRP A 177 -6.90 -1.39 -2.61
CA TRP A 177 -5.44 -1.40 -2.53
C TRP A 177 -4.96 -2.12 -1.28
N LEU A 178 -3.87 -2.87 -1.43
CA LEU A 178 -3.19 -3.57 -0.35
C LEU A 178 -1.86 -2.87 -0.07
N LEU A 179 -1.75 -2.20 1.07
CA LEU A 179 -0.47 -1.76 1.61
C LEU A 179 0.19 -2.98 2.26
N GLN A 180 1.10 -3.62 1.54
CA GLN A 180 1.86 -4.74 2.04
C GLN A 180 2.98 -4.23 2.95
N VAL A 181 3.12 -4.81 4.13
CA VAL A 181 4.15 -4.45 5.13
C VAL A 181 4.95 -5.69 5.52
N ASN A 182 6.17 -5.50 6.03
CA ASN A 182 7.04 -6.58 6.49
C ASN A 182 7.33 -7.67 5.43
N ARG A 183 7.46 -7.29 4.15
CA ARG A 183 7.66 -8.27 3.06
C ARG A 183 9.10 -8.65 2.78
N SER A 184 10.06 -7.91 3.31
CA SER A 184 11.49 -8.17 3.15
C SER A 184 12.13 -8.55 4.47
N THR A 185 12.90 -9.63 4.48
CA THR A 185 13.75 -10.03 5.61
C THR A 185 14.93 -9.09 5.82
N ILE A 186 15.31 -8.30 4.79
CA ILE A 186 16.41 -7.33 4.83
C ILE A 186 15.94 -6.01 5.45
N ALA A 187 14.67 -5.66 5.25
CA ALA A 187 14.01 -4.50 5.84
C ALA A 187 12.73 -4.94 6.57
N PRO A 188 12.85 -5.64 7.72
CA PRO A 188 11.69 -6.07 8.48
C PRO A 188 11.09 -4.89 9.25
N THR A 189 9.80 -4.98 9.54
CA THR A 189 9.14 -4.13 10.53
C THR A 189 9.72 -4.42 11.90
N LYS A 190 10.09 -3.37 12.64
CA LYS A 190 10.75 -3.48 13.93
C LYS A 190 9.96 -2.77 15.02
N LEU A 191 10.01 -3.34 16.22
CA LEU A 191 9.68 -2.64 17.45
C LEU A 191 10.98 -2.49 18.23
N LEU A 192 11.37 -1.24 18.44
CA LEU A 192 12.57 -0.84 19.15
C LEU A 192 12.18 -0.41 20.56
N VAL A 193 12.78 -1.03 21.57
CA VAL A 193 12.43 -0.80 22.97
C VAL A 193 13.67 -0.38 23.74
N ASN A 194 13.56 0.62 24.59
CA ASN A 194 14.64 0.96 25.52
C ASN A 194 14.79 -0.15 26.58
N ASN A 195 15.98 -0.75 26.66
CA ASN A 195 16.24 -1.88 27.55
C ASN A 195 16.08 -1.51 29.03
N ALA A 196 16.33 -0.25 29.39
CA ALA A 196 16.22 0.23 30.77
C ALA A 196 14.78 0.20 31.31
N ASP A 197 13.78 0.20 30.44
CA ASP A 197 12.36 0.20 30.82
C ASP A 197 11.78 -1.21 31.02
N VAL A 198 12.54 -2.26 30.64
CA VAL A 198 12.14 -3.65 30.86
C VAL A 198 12.56 -4.09 32.26
N LYS A 199 11.60 -4.08 33.19
CA LYS A 199 11.81 -4.44 34.61
C LYS A 199 11.84 -5.95 34.84
N GLN A 200 11.17 -6.71 33.98
CA GLN A 200 11.04 -8.16 34.08
C GLN A 200 10.94 -8.79 32.69
N GLN A 201 11.50 -10.00 32.55
CA GLN A 201 11.28 -10.84 31.37
C GLN A 201 9.86 -11.42 31.36
N GLN A 202 9.06 -11.00 30.40
CA GLN A 202 7.67 -11.40 30.19
C GLN A 202 7.21 -11.05 28.77
N THR A 203 6.00 -11.47 28.41
CA THR A 203 5.31 -10.97 27.21
C THR A 203 4.79 -9.57 27.48
N TYR A 204 5.01 -8.68 26.52
CA TYR A 204 4.40 -7.36 26.51
C TYR A 204 3.45 -7.26 25.32
N GLN A 205 2.32 -6.62 25.52
CA GLN A 205 1.31 -6.40 24.48
C GLN A 205 1.06 -4.91 24.27
N GLY A 206 0.70 -4.53 23.05
CA GLY A 206 0.29 -3.18 22.70
C GLY A 206 -0.65 -3.22 21.50
N ALA A 207 -1.26 -2.08 21.20
CA ALA A 207 -2.20 -1.93 20.10
C ALA A 207 -1.63 -1.01 19.01
N LEU A 208 -1.97 -1.29 17.76
CA LEU A 208 -1.79 -0.36 16.64
C LEU A 208 -3.15 0.25 16.29
N THR A 209 -3.30 1.55 16.51
CA THR A 209 -4.49 2.28 16.06
C THR A 209 -4.23 2.85 14.67
N TRP A 210 -5.05 2.46 13.71
CA TRP A 210 -4.99 2.94 12.33
C TRP A 210 -6.09 3.96 12.08
N LEU A 211 -5.74 5.06 11.42
CA LEU A 211 -6.66 6.13 11.08
C LEU A 211 -6.62 6.40 9.58
N LEU A 212 -7.77 6.23 8.92
CA LEU A 212 -7.99 6.58 7.52
C LEU A 212 -8.79 7.88 7.45
N THR A 213 -8.27 8.87 6.73
CA THR A 213 -8.93 10.17 6.53
C THR A 213 -9.08 10.49 5.04
N ASP A 214 -10.06 11.31 4.71
CA ASP A 214 -10.36 11.76 3.34
C ASP A 214 -9.61 13.03 2.93
N THR A 215 -8.69 13.52 3.76
CA THR A 215 -7.89 14.73 3.49
C THR A 215 -6.78 14.42 2.47
N PRO A 216 -6.72 15.08 1.31
CA PRO A 216 -5.58 14.97 0.39
C PRO A 216 -4.30 15.61 0.96
N GLN A 217 -3.14 15.25 0.41
CA GLN A 217 -1.91 16.04 0.49
C GLN A 217 -1.87 17.11 -0.60
#